data_AF-A0AA43H094-F1
#
_entry.id   AF-A0AA43H094-F1
#
_cell.length_a   1.000
_cell.length_b   1.000
_cell.length_c   1.000
_cell.angle_alpha   90.00
_cell.angle_beta   90.00
_cell.angle_gamma   90.00
#
_symmetry.space_group_name_H-M   'P 1'
#
loop_
_entity.id
_entity.type
_entity.pdbx_description
1 polymer ?
#
loop_
_entity_poly.entity_id
_entity_poly.type
_entity_poly.pdbx_seq_one_letter_code
_entity_poly.pdbx_strand_id
1 'polypeptide(L)' 'MSENQTVSDAQQEANTIILELGSRKKDDIRDLREGHGRLFKEIERAISGLRESGEIGASIQPIVVIVTQKKSD' A
#
# COMPACT_ATOMS: atom_id res chain seq x y z
N MET A 1 18.36 -14.72 -32.03
CA MET A 1 17.54 -13.50 -32.21
C MET A 1 16.53 -13.50 -31.08
N SER A 2 16.65 -12.55 -30.15
CA SER A 2 15.85 -12.51 -28.93
C SER A 2 14.42 -12.10 -29.23
N GLU A 3 13.45 -12.94 -28.84
CA GLU A 3 12.04 -12.58 -28.80
C GLU A 3 11.82 -11.64 -27.61
N ASN A 4 11.69 -10.34 -27.91
CA ASN A 4 11.32 -9.34 -26.93
C ASN A 4 9.80 -9.40 -26.74
N GLN A 5 9.36 -10.10 -25.70
CA GLN A 5 7.94 -10.17 -25.32
C GLN A 5 7.45 -8.77 -24.98
N THR A 6 6.64 -8.21 -25.88
CA THR A 6 5.90 -6.98 -25.66
C THR A 6 4.68 -7.36 -24.84
N VAL A 7 4.78 -7.23 -23.52
CA VAL A 7 3.66 -7.53 -22.61
C VAL A 7 2.61 -6.45 -22.81
N SER A 8 1.50 -6.80 -23.45
CA SER A 8 0.37 -5.92 -23.71
C SER A 8 -0.37 -5.62 -22.40
N ASP A 9 -0.59 -4.33 -22.10
CA ASP A 9 -1.33 -3.77 -20.94
C ASP A 9 -2.79 -4.25 -20.78
N ALA A 10 -3.26 -5.24 -21.53
CA ALA A 10 -4.67 -5.58 -21.67
C ALA A 10 -5.24 -6.52 -20.58
N GLN A 11 -4.42 -7.13 -19.72
CA GLN A 11 -4.92 -8.03 -18.66
C GLN A 11 -4.00 -8.02 -17.43
N GLN A 12 -3.76 -6.85 -16.83
CA GLN A 12 -3.21 -6.85 -15.48
C GLN A 12 -4.34 -7.20 -14.51
N GLU A 13 -4.34 -8.43 -14.02
CA GLU A 13 -5.30 -8.91 -13.02
C GLU A 13 -5.38 -7.94 -11.83
N ALA A 14 -6.57 -7.88 -11.23
CA ALA A 14 -6.89 -6.96 -10.16
C ALA A 14 -6.12 -7.25 -8.85
N ASN A 15 -4.81 -6.99 -8.80
CA ASN A 15 -3.95 -7.25 -7.64
C ASN A 15 -4.12 -6.19 -6.54
N THR A 16 -5.24 -6.29 -5.81
CA THR A 16 -5.50 -5.49 -4.60
C THR A 16 -4.42 -5.75 -3.55
N ILE A 17 -3.85 -4.69 -2.98
CA ILE A 17 -2.84 -4.79 -1.92
C ILE A 17 -3.53 -4.54 -0.58
N ILE A 18 -3.48 -5.53 0.30
CA ILE A 18 -3.99 -5.43 1.67
C ILE A 18 -2.81 -5.22 2.62
N LEU A 19 -2.76 -4.07 3.28
CA LEU A 19 -1.82 -3.79 4.35
C LEU A 19 -2.53 -3.92 5.70
N GLU A 20 -2.25 -5.00 6.41
CA GLU A 20 -2.72 -5.19 7.78
C GLU A 20 -1.72 -4.60 8.77
N LEU A 21 -2.17 -3.65 9.58
CA LEU A 21 -1.37 -2.96 10.58
C LEU A 21 -1.87 -3.32 11.98
N GLY A 22 -0.95 -3.68 12.85
CA GLY A 22 -1.27 -4.00 14.25
C GLY A 22 -1.88 -2.81 15.01
N SER A 23 -2.34 -3.03 16.23
CA SER A 23 -3.13 -2.02 16.95
C SER A 23 -2.41 -0.68 17.14
N ARG A 24 -3.09 0.43 16.89
CA ARG A 24 -2.56 1.81 16.99
C ARG A 24 -3.40 2.68 17.92
N LYS A 25 -2.82 3.78 18.41
CA LYS A 25 -3.56 4.75 19.23
C LYS A 25 -4.57 5.50 18.37
N LYS A 26 -5.61 6.06 19.00
CA LYS A 26 -6.64 6.86 18.31
C LYS A 26 -6.03 8.02 17.52
N ASP A 27 -5.03 8.70 18.09
CA ASP A 27 -4.36 9.83 17.45
C ASP A 27 -3.57 9.36 16.22
N ASP A 28 -2.82 8.25 16.29
CA ASP A 28 -2.10 7.71 15.12
C ASP A 28 -3.05 7.36 13.96
N ILE A 29 -4.24 6.83 14.29
CA ILE A 29 -5.27 6.49 13.29
C ILE A 29 -5.89 7.76 12.70
N ARG A 30 -6.14 8.79 13.52
CA ARG A 30 -6.63 10.08 13.03
C ARG A 30 -5.61 10.70 12.08
N ASP A 31 -4.34 10.74 12.47
CA ASP A 31 -3.28 11.33 11.67
C ASP A 31 -3.15 10.62 10.32
N LEU A 32 -3.23 9.28 10.32
CA LEU A 32 -3.28 8.47 9.10
C LEU A 32 -4.45 8.88 8.18
N ARG A 33 -5.66 9.03 8.73
CA ARG A 33 -6.86 9.41 7.95
C ARG A 33 -6.74 10.81 7.36
N GLU A 34 -6.00 11.69 8.02
CA GLU A 34 -5.74 13.07 7.57
C GLU A 34 -4.54 13.15 6.60
N GLY A 35 -3.90 12.02 6.27
CA GLY A 35 -2.80 11.98 5.31
C GLY A 35 -1.46 12.44 5.88
N HIS A 36 -1.26 12.29 7.19
CA HIS A 36 -0.04 12.71 7.85
C HIS A 36 0.33 11.82 9.06
N GLY A 37 1.34 12.23 9.82
CA GLY A 37 1.81 11.47 10.97
C GLY A 37 2.72 10.29 10.61
N ARG A 38 3.12 9.56 11.66
CA ARG A 38 4.13 8.48 11.54
C ARG A 38 3.62 7.31 10.71
N LEU A 39 2.36 6.92 10.91
CA LEU A 39 1.75 5.76 10.28
C LEU A 39 1.61 5.95 8.76
N PHE A 40 1.23 7.15 8.34
CA PHE A 40 1.17 7.51 6.93
C PHE A 40 2.54 7.40 6.25
N LYS A 41 3.59 7.98 6.85
CA LYS A 41 4.97 7.89 6.33
C LYS A 41 5.51 6.45 6.28
N GLU A 42 5.04 5.58 7.16
CA GLU A 42 5.38 4.15 7.14
C GLU A 42 4.75 3.46 5.94
N ILE A 43 3.46 3.71 5.69
CA ILE A 43 2.73 3.18 4.54
C ILE A 43 3.31 3.72 3.22
N GLU A 44 3.58 5.02 3.11
CA GLU A 44 4.22 5.59 1.91
C GLU A 44 5.54 4.91 1.59
N ARG A 45 6.39 4.66 2.59
CA ARG A 45 7.66 3.96 2.39
C ARG A 45 7.47 2.52 1.94
N ALA A 46 6.49 1.81 2.52
CA ALA A 46 6.17 0.46 2.09
C ALA A 46 5.71 0.44 0.62
N ILE A 47 4.82 1.35 0.24
CA ILE A 47 4.33 1.48 -1.14
C ILE A 47 5.49 1.82 -2.09
N SER A 48 6.34 2.77 -1.74
CA SER A 48 7.52 3.12 -2.56
C SER A 48 8.47 1.94 -2.73
N GLY A 49 8.74 1.18 -1.66
CA GLY A 49 9.56 -0.03 -1.75
C GLY A 49 8.97 -1.09 -2.69
N LEU A 50 7.65 -1.29 -2.64
CA LEU A 50 6.95 -2.18 -3.56
C LEU A 50 6.97 -1.69 -5.02
N ARG A 51 6.97 -0.37 -5.25
CA ARG A 51 7.15 0.20 -6.59
C ARG A 51 8.57 -0.05 -7.10
N GLU A 52 9.56 0.18 -6.24
CA GLU A 52 10.97 0.01 -6.58
C GLU A 52 11.33 -1.46 -6.85
N SER A 53 10.71 -2.41 -6.14
CA SER A 53 10.88 -3.84 -6.40
C SER A 53 10.16 -4.34 -7.65
N GLY A 54 9.32 -3.50 -8.28
CA GLY A 54 8.51 -3.88 -9.44
C GLY A 54 7.31 -4.77 -9.09
N GLU A 55 7.02 -4.98 -7.81
CA GLU A 55 5.86 -5.76 -7.34
C GLU A 55 4.54 -5.06 -7.63
N ILE A 56 4.55 -3.73 -7.74
CA ILE A 56 3.36 -2.93 -8.06
C ILE A 56 3.62 -2.06 -9.29
N GLY A 57 2.72 -2.16 -10.27
CA GLY A 57 2.80 -1.39 -11.51
C GLY A 57 2.52 0.11 -11.30
N ALA A 58 2.74 0.91 -12.35
CA ALA A 58 2.48 2.35 -12.33
C ALA A 58 0.98 2.67 -12.10
N SER A 59 0.09 1.85 -12.67
CA SER A 59 -1.35 1.83 -12.40
C SER A 59 -1.62 1.02 -11.13
N ILE A 60 -1.56 1.65 -9.96
CA ILE A 60 -1.86 0.93 -8.72
C ILE A 60 -3.37 0.63 -8.65
N GLN A 61 -3.64 -0.66 -8.45
CA GLN A 61 -4.82 -1.26 -7.86
C GLN A 61 -5.21 -0.59 -6.52
N PRO A 62 -6.45 -0.75 -6.02
CA PRO A 62 -6.83 -0.23 -4.71
C PRO A 62 -5.90 -0.74 -3.59
N ILE A 63 -5.47 0.17 -2.71
CA ILE A 63 -4.72 -0.15 -1.48
C ILE A 63 -5.69 -0.11 -0.31
N VAL A 64 -5.87 -1.25 0.36
CA VAL A 64 -6.72 -1.36 1.55
C VAL A 64 -5.82 -1.42 2.78
N VAL A 65 -5.93 -0.42 3.65
CA VAL A 65 -5.19 -0.38 4.91
C VAL A 65 -6.14 -0.73 6.05
N ILE A 66 -5.85 -1.82 6.76
CA ILE A 66 -6.64 -2.29 7.91
C ILE A 66 -5.88 -1.93 9.19
N VAL A 67 -6.50 -1.11 10.05
CA VAL A 67 -5.95 -0.71 11.35
C VAL A 67 -6.93 -1.05 12.47
N THR A 68 -6.41 -1.61 13.56
CA THR A 68 -7.18 -1.82 14.79
C THR A 68 -6.88 -0.71 15.80
N GLN A 69 -7.90 -0.10 16.39
CA GLN A 69 -7.69 0.85 17.48
C GLN A 69 -7.36 0.10 18.78
N LYS A 70 -6.28 0.49 19.46
CA LYS A 70 -5.99 0.03 20.82
C LYS A 70 -7.12 0.49 21.76
N LYS A 71 -7.64 -0.43 22.58
CA LYS A 71 -8.52 -0.06 23.69
C LYS A 71 -7.72 0.86 24.62
N SER A 72 -8.34 1.98 24.98
CA SER A 72 -7.87 2.81 26.06
C SER A 72 -8.31 2.13 27.36
N ASP A 73 -7.36 1.70 28.18
CA ASP A 73 -7.62 1.26 29.55
C ASP A 73 -8.02 2.46 30.44
#